data_AF-A0A975JAS5-F1
#
_entry.id   AF-A0A975JAS5-F1
#
_cell.length_a   1.000
_cell.length_b   1.000
_cell.length_c   1.000
_cell.angle_alpha   90.00
_cell.angle_beta   90.00
_cell.angle_gamma   90.00
#
_symmetry.space_group_name_H-M   'P 1'
#
loop_
_entity.id
_entity.type
_entity.pdbx_description
1 polymer ?
#
loop_
_entity_poly.entity_id
_entity_poly.type
_entity_poly.pdbx_seq_one_letter_code
_entity_poly.pdbx_strand_id
1 'polypeptide(L)'
;MKVRKLNIKDLNSVSKLESEIYPEEFRLGYYDYLHDFKTYENYSCGVFKDNKLIGYVIIYKDGSSYYISDLVCMKPLELMTLLLVAFNNIDSDSIFAAELRSNSYKLLKNISRKFKEAINFIKDIKMPKYYHGEDGYDVLFRLNFKKISNPKYKILTCIYENNDFVTYDTIFSNLKKMYNFTQKDIERYKSFIFKHSLSFNLSLLNIK
;
A
#
# COMPACT_ATOMS: atom_id res chain seq x y z
N MET A 1 7.18 -6.87 -10.04
CA MET A 1 6.89 -6.31 -8.70
C MET A 1 5.61 -6.95 -8.23
N LYS A 2 5.59 -7.47 -7.01
CA LYS A 2 4.42 -8.11 -6.42
C LYS A 2 4.03 -7.38 -5.15
N VAL A 3 2.74 -7.25 -4.88
CA VAL A 3 2.25 -6.85 -3.57
C VAL A 3 1.54 -8.05 -2.96
N ARG A 4 1.78 -8.34 -1.69
CA ARG A 4 1.11 -9.42 -0.98
C ARG A 4 0.95 -9.10 0.49
N LYS A 5 0.01 -9.79 1.13
CA LYS A 5 -0.11 -9.81 2.59
C LYS A 5 1.21 -10.28 3.22
N LEU A 6 1.59 -9.62 4.29
CA LEU A 6 2.73 -10.00 5.12
C LEU A 6 2.30 -11.08 6.12
N ASN A 7 3.22 -11.96 6.46
CA ASN A 7 3.08 -12.93 7.54
C ASN A 7 4.30 -12.86 8.47
N ILE A 8 4.27 -13.64 9.56
CA ILE A 8 5.33 -13.65 10.58
C ILE A 8 6.73 -13.90 9.98
N LYS A 9 6.86 -14.70 8.92
CA LYS A 9 8.17 -14.98 8.28
C LYS A 9 8.75 -13.74 7.58
N ASP A 10 7.92 -12.78 7.24
CA ASP A 10 8.33 -11.55 6.57
C ASP A 10 8.87 -10.49 7.53
N LEU A 11 8.62 -10.62 8.84
CA LEU A 11 8.96 -9.60 9.83
C LEU A 11 10.47 -9.33 9.92
N ASN A 12 11.30 -10.33 9.66
CA ASN A 12 12.76 -10.13 9.53
C ASN A 12 13.10 -9.18 8.38
N SER A 13 12.38 -9.28 7.26
CA SER A 13 12.58 -8.38 6.11
C SER A 13 12.02 -6.99 6.38
N VAL A 14 10.90 -6.89 7.10
CA VAL A 14 10.31 -5.61 7.55
C VAL A 14 11.30 -4.87 8.44
N SER A 15 11.76 -5.51 9.52
CA SER A 15 12.70 -4.92 10.47
C SER A 15 14.04 -4.58 9.82
N LYS A 16 14.52 -5.42 8.89
CA LYS A 16 15.72 -5.11 8.10
C LYS A 16 15.54 -3.87 7.23
N LEU A 17 14.42 -3.76 6.50
CA LEU A 17 14.15 -2.60 5.66
C LEU A 17 13.95 -1.32 6.49
N GLU A 18 13.25 -1.41 7.62
CA GLU A 18 13.14 -0.34 8.60
C GLU A 18 14.54 0.13 9.04
N SER A 19 15.43 -0.83 9.32
CA SER A 19 16.80 -0.56 9.74
C SER A 19 17.69 0.06 8.67
N GLU A 20 17.46 -0.27 7.40
CA GLU A 20 18.15 0.35 6.26
C GLU A 20 17.73 1.83 6.08
N ILE A 21 16.53 2.20 6.53
CA ILE A 21 15.94 3.52 6.26
C ILE A 21 16.04 4.44 7.48
N TYR A 22 15.92 3.90 8.70
CA TYR A 22 15.88 4.66 9.93
C TYR A 22 17.00 4.29 10.90
N PRO A 23 17.57 5.26 11.64
CA PRO A 23 18.45 5.01 12.78
C PRO A 23 17.79 4.15 13.85
N GLU A 24 18.61 3.47 14.67
CA GLU A 24 18.16 2.49 15.67
C GLU A 24 17.15 3.04 16.69
N GLU A 25 17.36 4.28 17.14
CA GLU A 25 16.51 5.00 18.10
C GLU A 25 15.06 5.20 17.65
N PHE A 26 14.76 4.93 16.38
CA PHE A 26 13.45 5.16 15.81
C PHE A 26 12.71 3.88 15.44
N ARG A 27 13.33 2.71 15.57
CA ARG A 27 12.75 1.48 15.02
C ARG A 27 11.78 0.87 16.02
N LEU A 28 10.67 0.35 15.52
CA LEU A 28 9.84 -0.61 16.27
C LEU A 28 10.61 -1.93 16.39
N GLY A 29 11.17 -2.40 15.28
CA GLY A 29 11.96 -3.62 15.28
C GLY A 29 11.13 -4.91 15.36
N TYR A 30 11.83 -6.04 15.21
CA TYR A 30 11.20 -7.34 15.00
C TYR A 30 10.23 -7.77 16.11
N TYR A 31 10.62 -7.57 17.38
CA TYR A 31 9.85 -8.09 18.51
C TYR A 31 8.52 -7.34 18.71
N ASP A 32 8.49 -6.03 18.47
CA ASP A 32 7.26 -5.24 18.55
C ASP A 32 6.28 -5.67 17.45
N TYR A 33 6.75 -5.79 16.20
CA TYR A 33 5.90 -6.32 15.14
C TYR A 33 5.45 -7.76 15.41
N LEU A 34 6.31 -8.62 15.98
CA LEU A 34 5.95 -10.00 16.28
C LEU A 34 4.86 -10.08 17.35
N HIS A 35 4.93 -9.22 18.38
CA HIS A 35 3.92 -9.10 19.39
C HIS A 35 2.58 -8.73 18.75
N ASP A 36 2.53 -7.63 18.00
CA ASP A 36 1.30 -7.15 17.38
C ASP A 36 0.71 -8.12 16.34
N PHE A 37 1.56 -8.77 15.53
CA PHE A 37 1.10 -9.79 14.57
C PHE A 37 0.44 -11.00 15.24
N LYS A 38 0.77 -11.28 16.51
CA LYS A 38 0.17 -12.37 17.29
C LYS A 38 -1.06 -11.91 18.07
N THR A 39 -1.13 -10.63 18.41
CA THR A 39 -2.19 -10.05 19.24
C THR A 39 -3.39 -9.60 18.41
N TYR A 40 -3.16 -8.97 17.25
CA TYR A 40 -4.21 -8.30 16.46
C TYR A 40 -4.45 -8.96 15.09
N GLU A 41 -5.62 -8.71 14.51
CA GLU A 41 -5.92 -9.15 13.15
C GLU A 41 -5.07 -8.36 12.14
N ASN A 42 -4.31 -9.08 11.31
CA ASN A 42 -3.31 -8.50 10.42
C ASN A 42 -3.85 -8.20 9.01
N TYR A 43 -3.68 -6.95 8.58
CA TYR A 43 -3.97 -6.48 7.22
C TYR A 43 -2.72 -5.95 6.51
N SER A 44 -1.55 -6.17 7.11
CA SER A 44 -0.26 -5.67 6.64
C SER A 44 0.10 -6.22 5.27
N CYS A 45 0.71 -5.38 4.44
CA CYS A 45 1.08 -5.71 3.08
C CYS A 45 2.50 -5.23 2.76
N GLY A 46 3.15 -5.91 1.83
CA GLY A 46 4.51 -5.58 1.38
C GLY A 46 4.63 -5.59 -0.13
N VAL A 47 5.46 -4.68 -0.65
CA VAL A 47 5.89 -4.65 -2.05
C VAL A 47 7.22 -5.37 -2.18
N PHE A 48 7.26 -6.35 -3.06
CA PHE A 48 8.42 -7.17 -3.34
C PHE A 48 8.90 -6.96 -4.78
N LYS A 49 10.20 -6.84 -4.94
CA LYS A 49 10.89 -6.84 -6.22
C LYS A 49 12.08 -7.78 -6.13
N ASP A 50 12.14 -8.75 -7.04
CA ASP A 50 13.21 -9.76 -7.06
C ASP A 50 13.39 -10.44 -5.69
N ASN A 51 12.25 -10.82 -5.07
CA ASN A 51 12.11 -11.36 -3.71
C ASN A 51 12.61 -10.48 -2.55
N LYS A 52 13.12 -9.27 -2.81
CA LYS A 52 13.44 -8.28 -1.76
C LYS A 52 12.20 -7.45 -1.43
N LEU A 53 11.93 -7.28 -0.13
CA LEU A 53 10.96 -6.29 0.36
C LEU A 53 11.51 -4.88 0.12
N ILE A 54 10.75 -4.04 -0.59
CA ILE A 54 11.14 -2.67 -0.95
C ILE A 54 10.20 -1.60 -0.39
N GLY A 55 9.10 -2.02 0.22
CA GLY A 55 8.20 -1.16 0.96
C GLY A 55 7.10 -1.98 1.62
N TYR A 56 6.49 -1.46 2.68
CA TYR A 56 5.42 -2.12 3.42
C TYR A 56 4.49 -1.10 4.07
N VAL A 57 3.32 -1.59 4.46
CA VAL A 57 2.41 -0.94 5.40
C VAL A 57 2.03 -1.97 6.45
N ILE A 58 2.19 -1.61 7.72
CA ILE A 58 1.81 -2.42 8.86
C ILE A 58 0.45 -1.94 9.35
N ILE A 59 -0.57 -2.78 9.18
CA ILE A 59 -1.96 -2.47 9.51
C ILE A 59 -2.50 -3.56 10.42
N TYR A 60 -2.98 -3.13 11.58
CA TYR A 60 -3.68 -3.97 12.51
C TYR A 60 -5.13 -3.52 12.63
N LYS A 61 -5.99 -4.47 12.96
CA LYS A 61 -7.37 -4.18 13.35
C LYS A 61 -7.55 -4.59 14.80
N ASP A 62 -8.05 -3.64 15.57
CA ASP A 62 -8.46 -3.83 16.97
C ASP A 62 -9.95 -3.46 17.08
N GLY A 63 -10.79 -4.48 17.29
CA GLY A 63 -12.24 -4.35 17.22
C GLY A 63 -12.73 -3.79 15.88
N SER A 64 -13.34 -2.61 15.90
CA SER A 64 -13.85 -1.91 14.71
C SER A 64 -12.85 -0.92 14.09
N SER A 65 -11.68 -0.74 14.71
CA SER A 65 -10.73 0.30 14.34
C SER A 65 -9.52 -0.29 13.63
N TYR A 66 -9.02 0.42 12.61
CA TYR A 66 -7.77 0.07 11.97
C TYR A 66 -6.67 1.03 12.41
N TYR A 67 -5.51 0.47 12.76
CA TYR A 67 -4.33 1.22 13.13
C TYR A 67 -3.18 0.89 12.18
N ILE A 68 -2.54 1.94 11.65
CA ILE A 68 -1.33 1.84 10.85
C ILE A 68 -0.16 2.14 11.77
N SER A 69 0.54 1.10 12.17
CA SER A 69 1.71 1.18 13.05
C SER A 69 2.91 1.75 12.31
N ASP A 70 3.09 1.38 11.03
CA ASP A 70 4.16 1.93 10.22
C ASP A 70 3.85 1.85 8.72
N LEU A 71 4.45 2.76 7.96
CA LEU A 71 4.36 2.82 6.51
C LEU A 71 5.72 3.24 5.96
N VAL A 72 6.35 2.34 5.20
CA VAL A 72 7.66 2.59 4.60
C VAL A 72 7.60 2.30 3.12
N CYS A 73 7.79 3.34 2.31
CA CYS A 73 7.92 3.19 0.87
C CYS A 73 8.66 4.39 0.27
N MET A 74 9.62 4.14 -0.61
CA MET A 74 10.50 5.19 -1.14
C MET A 74 10.01 5.76 -2.48
N LYS A 75 9.15 5.06 -3.23
CA LYS A 75 8.68 5.50 -4.54
C LYS A 75 7.16 5.66 -4.61
N PRO A 76 6.64 6.77 -5.18
CA PRO A 76 5.20 7.01 -5.26
C PRO A 76 4.37 5.92 -5.95
N LEU A 77 4.91 5.28 -7.00
CA LEU A 77 4.22 4.21 -7.72
C LEU A 77 4.12 2.92 -6.90
N GLU A 78 5.18 2.58 -6.17
CA GLU A 78 5.23 1.42 -5.28
C GLU A 78 4.25 1.64 -4.11
N LEU A 79 4.28 2.84 -3.52
CA LEU A 79 3.34 3.22 -2.46
C LEU A 79 1.90 3.12 -2.96
N MET A 80 1.59 3.69 -4.12
CA MET A 80 0.23 3.59 -4.63
C MET A 80 -0.22 2.13 -4.76
N THR A 81 0.63 1.28 -5.35
CA THR A 81 0.28 -0.13 -5.56
C THR A 81 0.10 -0.85 -4.22
N LEU A 82 0.95 -0.54 -3.24
CA LEU A 82 0.84 -1.02 -1.88
C LEU A 82 -0.49 -0.64 -1.25
N LEU A 83 -0.86 0.64 -1.29
CA LEU A 83 -2.11 1.12 -0.71
C LEU A 83 -3.32 0.52 -1.44
N LEU A 84 -3.30 0.42 -2.77
CA LEU A 84 -4.39 -0.21 -3.52
C LEU A 84 -4.66 -1.63 -3.02
N VAL A 85 -3.62 -2.46 -2.85
CA VAL A 85 -3.78 -3.85 -2.43
C VAL A 85 -4.07 -3.96 -0.93
N ALA A 86 -3.38 -3.18 -0.09
CA ALA A 86 -3.54 -3.22 1.36
C ALA A 86 -4.97 -2.86 1.80
N PHE A 87 -5.59 -1.89 1.12
CA PHE A 87 -6.89 -1.36 1.50
C PHE A 87 -8.06 -1.91 0.67
N ASN A 88 -7.82 -2.75 -0.35
CA ASN A 88 -8.92 -3.25 -1.20
C ASN A 88 -9.96 -4.07 -0.41
N ASN A 89 -9.50 -4.88 0.53
CA ASN A 89 -10.35 -5.76 1.34
C ASN A 89 -10.80 -5.11 2.66
N ILE A 90 -10.60 -3.80 2.82
CA ILE A 90 -11.03 -3.06 3.99
C ILE A 90 -12.24 -2.20 3.58
N ASP A 91 -13.26 -2.17 4.44
CA ASP A 91 -14.48 -1.42 4.17
C ASP A 91 -14.16 0.05 3.90
N SER A 92 -14.77 0.60 2.86
CA SER A 92 -14.43 1.94 2.34
C SER A 92 -14.77 3.10 3.26
N ASP A 93 -15.50 2.83 4.34
CA ASP A 93 -15.87 3.81 5.38
C ASP A 93 -15.06 3.63 6.67
N SER A 94 -14.11 2.70 6.67
CA SER A 94 -13.19 2.46 7.79
C SER A 94 -12.35 3.71 8.09
N ILE A 95 -12.18 3.99 9.38
CA ILE A 95 -11.29 5.05 9.86
C ILE A 95 -9.97 4.40 10.25
N PHE A 96 -8.88 4.98 9.75
CA PHE A 96 -7.52 4.58 10.04
C PHE A 96 -6.90 5.60 10.97
N ALA A 97 -6.41 5.14 12.11
CA ALA A 97 -5.48 5.89 12.94
C ALA A 97 -4.05 5.56 12.52
N ALA A 98 -3.18 6.56 12.45
CA ALA A 98 -1.78 6.34 12.12
C ALA A 98 -0.88 7.38 12.77
N GLU A 99 0.29 6.93 13.22
CA GLU A 99 1.39 7.79 13.65
C GLU A 99 2.48 7.74 12.58
N LEU A 100 2.41 8.66 11.63
CA LEU A 100 3.27 8.65 10.45
C LEU A 100 4.52 9.50 10.66
N ARG A 101 5.64 9.00 10.15
CA ARG A 101 6.86 9.80 9.95
C ARG A 101 6.68 10.82 8.82
N SER A 102 7.55 11.82 8.78
CA SER A 102 7.43 12.95 7.85
C SER A 102 7.37 12.51 6.38
N ASN A 103 8.23 11.56 5.99
CA ASN A 103 8.27 11.08 4.59
C ASN A 103 6.98 10.36 4.20
N SER A 104 6.51 9.43 5.03
CA SER A 104 5.31 8.64 4.79
C SER A 104 4.06 9.51 4.81
N TYR A 105 3.99 10.45 5.75
CA TYR A 105 2.95 11.47 5.80
C TYR A 105 2.92 12.33 4.53
N LYS A 106 4.08 12.87 4.09
CA LYS A 106 4.17 13.69 2.87
C LYS A 106 3.71 12.92 1.64
N LEU A 107 4.07 11.65 1.51
CA LEU A 107 3.63 10.80 0.41
C LEU A 107 2.11 10.59 0.44
N LEU A 108 1.53 10.27 1.60
CA LEU A 108 0.08 10.12 1.77
C LEU A 108 -0.65 11.43 1.45
N LYS A 109 -0.14 12.58 1.91
CA LYS A 109 -0.70 13.91 1.64
C LYS A 109 -0.61 14.29 0.17
N ASN A 110 0.46 13.89 -0.53
CA ASN A 110 0.57 14.12 -1.97
C ASN A 110 -0.45 13.28 -2.76
N ILE A 111 -0.70 12.04 -2.33
CA ILE A 111 -1.77 11.21 -2.89
C ILE A 111 -3.12 11.86 -2.62
N SER A 112 -3.39 12.32 -1.39
CA SER A 112 -4.67 12.95 -1.04
C SER A 112 -4.92 14.26 -1.79
N ARG A 113 -3.88 15.06 -2.07
CA ARG A 113 -4.00 16.27 -2.90
C ARG A 113 -4.38 15.94 -4.35
N LYS A 114 -3.85 14.83 -4.87
CA LYS A 114 -4.09 14.38 -6.25
C LYS A 114 -5.44 13.65 -6.40
N PHE A 115 -5.88 12.95 -5.35
CA PHE A 115 -7.12 12.18 -5.30
C PHE A 115 -7.89 12.52 -4.02
N LYS A 116 -8.49 13.71 -4.00
CA LYS A 116 -9.21 14.23 -2.81
C LYS A 116 -10.37 13.34 -2.41
N GLU A 117 -10.99 12.68 -3.38
CA GLU A 117 -12.09 11.75 -3.19
C GLU A 117 -11.68 10.41 -2.56
N ALA A 118 -10.38 10.10 -2.57
CA ALA A 118 -9.86 8.80 -2.13
C ALA A 118 -9.31 8.83 -0.71
N ILE A 119 -8.78 9.97 -0.23
CA ILE A 119 -8.20 10.08 1.10
C ILE A 119 -8.78 11.31 1.79
N ASN A 120 -9.58 11.10 2.82
CA ASN A 120 -10.18 12.16 3.60
C ASN A 120 -9.57 12.20 5.01
N PHE A 121 -8.81 13.25 5.33
CA PHE A 121 -8.24 13.45 6.67
C PHE A 121 -9.31 14.05 7.59
N ILE A 122 -9.59 13.35 8.69
CA ILE A 122 -10.48 13.77 9.78
C ILE A 122 -9.66 14.52 10.85
N LYS A 123 -8.47 14.01 11.17
CA LYS A 123 -7.51 14.60 12.09
C LYS A 123 -6.14 14.62 11.43
N ASP A 124 -5.40 15.71 11.62
CA ASP A 124 -4.07 15.92 11.04
C ASP A 124 -3.24 16.79 11.99
N ILE A 125 -2.58 16.15 12.96
CA ILE A 125 -1.80 16.83 14.00
C ILE A 125 -0.32 16.55 13.78
N LYS A 126 0.44 17.63 13.58
CA LYS A 126 1.91 17.57 13.56
C LYS A 126 2.43 17.46 14.99
N MET A 127 3.33 16.52 15.24
CA MET A 127 4.02 16.28 16.51
C MET A 127 5.51 16.64 16.34
N PRO A 128 5.93 17.85 16.75
CA PRO A 128 7.30 18.32 16.51
C PRO A 128 8.33 17.46 17.24
N LYS A 129 9.41 17.07 16.55
CA LYS A 129 10.53 16.29 17.09
C LYS A 129 10.13 14.96 17.77
N TYR A 130 8.96 14.41 17.44
CA TYR A 130 8.41 13.20 18.06
C TYR A 130 9.33 11.98 17.89
N TYR A 131 9.94 11.83 16.72
CA TYR A 131 10.94 10.80 16.46
C TYR A 131 12.33 11.42 16.64
N HIS A 132 12.76 11.66 17.89
CA HIS A 132 14.07 12.21 18.32
C HIS A 132 14.71 13.19 17.31
N GLY A 133 13.95 14.19 16.90
CA GLY A 133 14.39 15.25 15.97
C GLY A 133 13.65 15.27 14.63
N GLU A 134 12.98 14.19 14.22
CA GLU A 134 12.04 14.20 13.10
C GLU A 134 10.60 14.48 13.60
N ASP A 135 9.86 15.25 12.81
CA ASP A 135 8.43 15.49 13.06
C ASP A 135 7.61 14.21 12.80
N GLY A 136 6.76 13.84 13.76
CA GLY A 136 5.72 12.84 13.61
C GLY A 136 4.38 13.48 13.24
N TYR A 137 3.43 12.66 12.77
CA TYR A 137 2.10 13.11 12.39
C TYR A 137 1.05 12.10 12.88
N ASP A 138 0.22 12.53 13.82
CA ASP A 138 -0.94 11.77 14.31
C ASP A 138 -2.14 12.14 13.43
N VAL A 139 -2.59 11.16 12.65
CA VAL A 139 -3.63 11.34 11.64
C VAL A 139 -4.77 10.35 11.83
N LEU A 140 -5.99 10.84 11.63
CA LEU A 140 -7.17 10.01 11.41
C LEU A 140 -7.67 10.26 10.00
N PHE A 141 -7.87 9.22 9.21
CA PHE A 141 -8.33 9.39 7.84
C PHE A 141 -9.18 8.22 7.35
N ARG A 142 -9.98 8.47 6.31
CA ARG A 142 -10.71 7.45 5.55
C ARG A 142 -10.06 7.23 4.20
N LEU A 143 -10.08 5.98 3.73
CA LEU A 143 -9.60 5.58 2.42
C LEU A 143 -10.72 4.99 1.58
N ASN A 144 -10.90 5.52 0.38
CA ASN A 144 -11.83 4.99 -0.61
C ASN A 144 -11.20 5.02 -2.00
N PHE A 145 -10.34 4.05 -2.28
CA PHE A 145 -9.69 3.93 -3.59
C PHE A 145 -10.67 3.65 -4.73
N LYS A 146 -11.87 3.10 -4.44
CA LYS A 146 -12.93 2.89 -5.45
C LYS A 146 -13.44 4.21 -6.05
N LYS A 147 -13.31 5.34 -5.33
CA LYS A 147 -13.68 6.66 -5.83
C LYS A 147 -12.67 7.26 -6.80
N ILE A 148 -11.45 6.71 -6.91
CA ILE A 148 -10.44 7.23 -7.86
C ILE A 148 -10.94 7.07 -9.29
N SER A 149 -11.19 8.20 -9.95
CA SER A 149 -11.64 8.22 -11.35
C SER A 149 -10.51 7.93 -12.35
N ASN A 150 -9.26 8.12 -11.94
CA ASN A 150 -8.10 8.09 -12.83
C ASN A 150 -7.87 6.69 -13.45
N PRO A 151 -7.87 6.58 -14.80
CA PRO A 151 -7.81 5.29 -15.48
C PRO A 151 -6.59 4.42 -15.15
N LYS A 152 -5.41 5.04 -14.94
CA LYS A 152 -4.18 4.28 -14.63
C LYS A 152 -4.30 3.53 -13.31
N TYR A 153 -5.04 4.05 -12.35
CA TYR A 153 -5.22 3.41 -11.04
C TYR A 153 -6.15 2.23 -11.16
N LYS A 154 -7.28 2.39 -11.85
CA LYS A 154 -8.19 1.27 -12.17
C LYS A 154 -7.47 0.13 -12.89
N ILE A 155 -6.54 0.46 -13.80
CA ILE A 155 -5.67 -0.53 -14.45
C ILE A 155 -4.75 -1.22 -13.44
N LEU A 156 -4.05 -0.46 -12.58
CA LEU A 156 -3.19 -1.04 -11.55
C LEU A 156 -4.00 -1.94 -10.60
N THR A 157 -5.19 -1.52 -10.21
CA THR A 157 -6.13 -2.31 -9.41
C THR A 157 -6.39 -3.67 -10.05
N CYS A 158 -6.80 -3.70 -11.33
CA CYS A 158 -7.00 -4.96 -12.05
C CYS A 158 -5.73 -5.83 -12.19
N ILE A 159 -4.53 -5.25 -12.16
CA ILE A 159 -3.27 -6.01 -12.29
C ILE A 159 -2.84 -6.58 -10.93
N TYR A 160 -2.87 -5.76 -9.88
CA TYR A 160 -2.21 -6.07 -8.61
C TYR A 160 -3.15 -6.63 -7.53
N GLU A 161 -4.48 -6.57 -7.71
CA GLU A 161 -5.42 -7.27 -6.83
C GLU A 161 -5.42 -8.79 -7.07
N ASN A 162 -4.98 -9.24 -8.23
CA ASN A 162 -4.89 -10.66 -8.53
C ASN A 162 -3.69 -11.28 -7.81
N ASN A 163 -3.87 -12.50 -7.29
CA ASN A 163 -2.77 -13.28 -6.71
C ASN A 163 -2.08 -14.18 -7.75
N ASP A 164 -2.71 -14.34 -8.91
CA ASP A 164 -2.32 -15.24 -9.99
C ASP A 164 -1.91 -14.49 -11.26
N PHE A 165 -1.37 -15.23 -12.23
CA PHE A 165 -0.93 -14.69 -13.51
C PHE A 165 -2.05 -13.89 -14.18
N VAL A 166 -1.77 -12.63 -14.53
CA VAL A 166 -2.75 -11.76 -15.19
C VAL A 166 -2.54 -11.77 -16.69
N THR A 167 -3.59 -12.09 -17.44
CA THR A 167 -3.59 -12.00 -18.90
C THR A 167 -4.18 -10.65 -19.34
N TYR A 168 -3.86 -10.24 -20.57
CA TYR A 168 -4.46 -9.05 -21.15
C TYR A 168 -5.99 -9.15 -21.21
N ASP A 169 -6.53 -10.33 -21.52
CA ASP A 169 -7.97 -10.57 -21.59
C ASP A 169 -8.66 -10.46 -20.21
N THR A 170 -8.03 -10.97 -19.15
CA THR A 170 -8.55 -10.81 -17.78
C THR A 170 -8.58 -9.33 -17.39
N ILE A 171 -7.49 -8.59 -17.67
CA ILE A 171 -7.43 -7.15 -17.40
C ILE A 171 -8.51 -6.41 -18.20
N PHE A 172 -8.63 -6.73 -19.49
CA PHE A 172 -9.61 -6.12 -20.39
C PHE A 172 -11.06 -6.36 -19.92
N SER A 173 -11.37 -7.60 -19.53
CA SER A 173 -12.69 -8.00 -19.01
C SER A 173 -13.02 -7.28 -17.71
N ASN A 174 -12.06 -7.19 -16.77
CA ASN A 174 -12.25 -6.50 -15.50
C ASN A 174 -12.42 -5.00 -15.69
N LEU A 175 -11.63 -4.35 -16.55
CA LEU A 175 -11.76 -2.93 -16.86
C LEU A 175 -13.13 -2.58 -17.46
N LYS A 176 -13.67 -3.45 -18.33
CA LYS A 176 -15.02 -3.31 -18.87
C LYS A 176 -16.09 -3.47 -17.78
N LYS A 177 -16.05 -4.58 -17.03
CA LYS A 177 -17.09 -4.94 -16.06
C LYS A 177 -17.11 -4.04 -14.83
N MET A 178 -15.94 -3.69 -14.29
CA MET A 178 -15.84 -2.97 -13.02
C MET A 178 -15.82 -1.46 -13.20
N TYR A 179 -15.35 -0.98 -14.36
CA TYR A 179 -15.08 0.44 -14.55
C TYR A 179 -15.64 1.03 -15.85
N ASN A 180 -16.40 0.25 -16.62
CA ASN A 180 -17.05 0.68 -17.86
C ASN A 180 -16.08 1.24 -18.93
N PHE A 181 -14.84 0.74 -18.99
CA PHE A 181 -13.91 1.17 -20.03
C PHE A 181 -14.37 0.71 -21.40
N THR A 182 -14.30 1.60 -22.39
CA THR A 182 -14.48 1.20 -23.79
C THR A 182 -13.23 0.53 -24.33
N GLN A 183 -13.33 -0.15 -25.48
CA GLN A 183 -12.15 -0.70 -26.16
C GLN A 183 -11.14 0.39 -26.52
N LYS A 184 -11.60 1.58 -26.93
CA LYS A 184 -10.73 2.73 -27.23
C LYS A 184 -9.97 3.21 -25.99
N ASP A 185 -10.62 3.21 -24.81
CA ASP A 185 -9.96 3.58 -23.56
C ASP A 185 -8.84 2.61 -23.23
N ILE A 186 -9.08 1.31 -23.37
CA ILE A 186 -8.09 0.28 -23.05
C ILE A 186 -6.89 0.35 -24.00
N GLU A 187 -7.13 0.48 -25.31
CA GLU A 187 -6.05 0.62 -26.29
C GLU A 187 -5.18 1.87 -26.04
N ARG A 188 -5.75 2.97 -25.55
CA ARG A 188 -4.99 4.17 -25.16
C ARG A 188 -3.95 3.89 -24.06
N TYR A 189 -4.20 2.89 -23.20
CA TYR A 189 -3.30 2.52 -22.10
C TYR A 189 -2.56 1.21 -22.34
N LYS A 190 -2.59 0.65 -23.55
CA LYS A 190 -1.99 -0.64 -23.89
C LYS A 190 -0.55 -0.81 -23.41
N SER A 191 0.33 0.13 -23.72
CA SER A 191 1.74 0.07 -23.30
C SER A 191 1.90 0.10 -21.77
N PHE A 192 1.03 0.83 -21.07
CA PHE A 192 1.01 0.87 -19.61
C PHE A 192 0.56 -0.47 -19.03
N ILE A 193 -0.52 -1.05 -19.58
CA ILE A 193 -1.04 -2.37 -19.20
C ILE A 193 0.03 -3.44 -19.41
N PHE A 194 0.66 -3.51 -20.59
CA PHE A 194 1.70 -4.50 -20.89
C PHE A 194 2.90 -4.39 -19.96
N LYS A 195 3.41 -3.18 -19.74
CA LYS A 195 4.55 -2.95 -18.85
C LYS A 195 4.27 -3.47 -17.43
N HIS A 196 3.10 -3.14 -16.88
CA HIS A 196 2.78 -3.48 -15.50
C HIS A 196 2.37 -4.94 -15.31
N SER A 197 1.61 -5.51 -16.25
CA SER A 197 1.25 -6.94 -16.23
C SER A 197 2.46 -7.85 -16.39
N LEU A 198 3.36 -7.53 -17.33
CA LEU A 198 4.61 -8.27 -17.50
C LEU A 198 5.47 -8.22 -16.22
N SER A 199 5.65 -7.03 -15.64
CA SER A 199 6.42 -6.90 -14.39
C SER A 199 5.82 -7.69 -13.24
N PHE A 200 4.49 -7.72 -13.14
CA PHE A 200 3.77 -8.49 -12.12
C PHE A 200 3.93 -10.00 -12.34
N ASN A 201 3.69 -10.46 -13.57
CA ASN A 201 3.81 -11.87 -13.95
C ASN A 201 5.24 -12.41 -13.75
N LEU A 202 6.26 -11.64 -14.14
CA LEU A 202 7.66 -12.00 -13.88
C LEU A 202 7.95 -12.16 -12.39
N SER A 203 7.35 -11.34 -11.52
CA SER A 203 7.51 -11.51 -10.07
C SER A 203 6.76 -12.72 -9.49
N LEU A 204 5.81 -13.32 -10.20
CA LEU A 204 5.24 -14.60 -9.80
C LEU A 204 6.17 -15.77 -10.14
N LEU A 205 6.94 -15.66 -11.23
CA LEU A 205 7.87 -16.70 -11.68
C LEU A 205 9.17 -16.77 -10.87
N ASN A 206 9.58 -15.66 -10.26
CA ASN A 206 10.78 -15.61 -9.41
C ASN A 206 10.58 -16.22 -8.02
N ILE A 207 9.45 -16.91 -7.77
CA ILE A 207 9.22 -17.69 -6.55
C ILE A 207 9.84 -19.09 -6.77
N LYS A 208 11.13 -19.21 -6.48
CA LYS A 208 11.81 -20.48 -6.24
C LYS A 208 12.56 -20.37 -4.92
#